data_AF-A0A1E8GPH6-F1
#
_entry.id   AF-A0A1E8GPH6-F1
#
_cell.length_a   1.000
_cell.length_b   1.000
_cell.length_c   1.000
_cell.angle_alpha   90.00
_cell.angle_beta   90.00
_cell.angle_gamma   90.00
#
_symmetry.space_group_name_H-M   'P 1'
#
loop_
_entity.id
_entity.type
_entity.pdbx_description
1 polymer ?
#
loop_
_entity_poly.entity_id
_entity_poly.type
_entity_poly.pdbx_seq_one_letter_code
_entity_poly.pdbx_strand_id
1 'polypeptide(L)'
;MTDKKVMDKYLEPYQITRNEVSNITGIPTSTLLNSSNREVKTWKVEVIQALAEVTNLTPGDTLNVLLALERQDDIKYTISLDELLKYALEDLMAYGPQFKVYPIFNEYKELGFKYISDYIYTEYYSTDPFDSPQERSEISKLNEEINKAEKSGVQAITIKELIDELEKQRNELAD
;
A
#
# COMPACT_ATOMS: atom_id res chain seq x y z
N MET A 1 -16.36 -5.23 5.65
CA MET A 1 -15.06 -5.76 6.14
C MET A 1 -14.67 -4.94 7.35
N THR A 2 -14.33 -5.58 8.47
CA THR A 2 -13.90 -4.89 9.69
C THR A 2 -12.50 -4.35 9.46
N ASP A 3 -12.27 -3.04 9.57
CA ASP A 3 -10.93 -2.46 9.52
C ASP A 3 -10.03 -3.19 10.53
N LYS A 4 -9.05 -3.94 10.01
CA LYS A 4 -8.04 -4.60 10.84
C LYS A 4 -7.18 -3.52 11.46
N LYS A 5 -6.98 -3.58 12.78
CA LYS A 5 -6.15 -2.60 13.49
C LYS A 5 -4.68 -2.79 13.15
N VAL A 6 -3.88 -1.73 13.26
CA VAL A 6 -2.43 -1.72 12.94
C VAL A 6 -1.67 -2.89 13.56
N MET A 7 -1.96 -3.23 14.82
CA MET A 7 -1.32 -4.38 15.49
C MET A 7 -1.66 -5.72 14.83
N ASP A 8 -2.90 -5.89 14.38
CA ASP A 8 -3.32 -7.13 13.70
C ASP A 8 -2.64 -7.25 12.33
N LYS A 9 -2.52 -6.13 11.60
CA LYS A 9 -1.77 -6.06 10.33
C LYS A 9 -0.29 -6.36 10.52
N TYR A 10 0.30 -5.89 11.62
CA TYR A 10 1.70 -6.15 11.95
C TYR A 10 1.98 -7.63 12.23
N LEU A 11 1.06 -8.32 12.91
CA LEU A 11 1.24 -9.71 13.32
C LEU A 11 0.87 -10.73 12.23
N GLU A 12 0.04 -10.35 11.26
CA GLU A 12 -0.47 -11.22 10.19
C GLU A 12 0.63 -11.92 9.36
N PRO A 13 1.70 -11.23 8.90
CA PRO A 13 2.79 -11.89 8.16
C PRO A 13 3.52 -12.97 8.96
N TYR A 14 3.54 -12.84 10.29
CA TYR A 14 4.17 -13.80 11.19
C TYR A 14 3.24 -14.95 11.58
N GLN A 15 1.96 -14.88 11.19
CA GLN A 15 0.91 -15.81 11.60
C GLN A 15 0.75 -15.92 13.13
N ILE A 16 1.02 -14.82 13.83
CA ILE A 16 0.93 -14.73 15.29
C ILE A 16 -0.32 -13.92 15.67
N THR A 17 -0.95 -14.28 16.78
CA THR A 17 -2.07 -13.56 17.36
C THR A 17 -1.65 -12.79 18.60
N ARG A 18 -2.42 -11.75 18.96
CA ARG A 18 -2.21 -11.01 20.24
C ARG A 18 -2.21 -11.92 21.47
N ASN A 19 -2.96 -13.02 21.43
CA ASN A 19 -2.96 -14.01 22.50
C ASN A 19 -1.63 -14.76 22.60
N GLU A 20 -1.01 -15.09 21.46
CA GLU A 20 0.32 -15.70 21.43
C GLU A 20 1.39 -14.71 21.90
N VAL A 21 1.30 -13.43 21.50
CA VAL A 21 2.17 -12.39 22.05
C VAL A 21 2.06 -12.32 23.57
N SER A 22 0.83 -12.37 24.10
CA SER A 22 0.57 -12.38 25.54
C SER A 22 1.19 -13.60 26.23
N ASN A 23 1.05 -14.79 25.64
CA ASN A 23 1.58 -16.03 26.19
C ASN A 23 3.12 -16.06 26.20
N ILE A 24 3.78 -15.51 25.17
CA ILE A 24 5.24 -15.52 25.06
C ILE A 24 5.86 -14.47 26.01
N THR A 25 5.32 -13.26 26.01
CA THR A 25 5.97 -12.10 26.65
C THR A 25 5.43 -11.81 28.05
N GLY A 26 4.32 -12.43 28.43
CA GLY A 26 3.62 -12.17 29.69
C GLY A 26 2.83 -10.85 29.72
N ILE A 27 2.83 -10.06 28.65
CA ILE A 27 2.00 -8.84 28.59
C ILE A 27 0.52 -9.23 28.50
N PRO A 28 -0.37 -8.68 29.34
CA PRO A 28 -1.79 -9.02 29.28
C PRO A 28 -2.42 -8.70 27.91
N THR A 29 -3.24 -9.60 27.37
CA THR A 29 -4.02 -9.36 26.14
C THR A 29 -4.83 -8.06 26.21
N SER A 30 -5.33 -7.68 27.39
CA SER A 30 -6.02 -6.41 27.61
C SER A 30 -5.13 -5.18 27.36
N THR A 31 -3.85 -5.25 27.70
CA THR A 31 -2.86 -4.19 27.43
C THR A 31 -2.56 -4.09 25.94
N LEU A 32 -2.42 -5.23 25.24
CA LEU A 32 -2.25 -5.28 23.78
C LEU A 32 -3.48 -4.73 23.06
N LEU A 33 -4.69 -5.12 23.47
CA LEU A 33 -5.95 -4.63 22.94
C LEU A 33 -6.11 -3.11 23.14
N ASN A 34 -5.82 -2.62 24.35
CA ASN A 34 -5.90 -1.20 24.68
C ASN A 34 -4.94 -0.36 23.84
N SER A 35 -3.72 -0.86 23.61
CA SER A 35 -2.74 -0.20 22.75
C SER A 35 -3.19 -0.22 21.31
N SER A 36 -3.64 -1.37 20.79
CA SER A 36 -4.15 -1.52 19.42
C SER A 36 -5.33 -0.59 19.09
N ASN A 37 -6.03 -0.04 20.08
CA ASN A 37 -7.13 0.90 19.90
C ASN A 37 -6.68 2.37 19.82
N ARG A 38 -5.38 2.66 19.92
CA ARG A 38 -4.80 4.00 19.97
C ARG A 38 -3.74 4.14 18.89
N GLU A 39 -3.34 5.39 18.63
CA GLU A 39 -2.25 5.70 17.72
C GLU A 39 -0.92 5.09 18.22
N VAL A 40 -0.12 4.54 17.31
CA VAL A 40 1.15 3.84 17.59
C VAL A 40 2.09 4.70 18.41
N LYS A 41 2.17 6.01 18.12
CA LYS A 41 3.00 6.96 18.87
C LYS A 41 2.66 7.08 20.36
N THR A 42 1.47 6.62 20.77
CA THR A 42 1.01 6.61 22.17
C THR A 42 1.17 5.27 22.85
N TRP A 43 1.65 4.24 22.12
CA TRP A 43 1.85 2.92 22.68
C TRP A 43 2.99 2.95 23.68
N LYS A 44 2.85 2.13 24.72
CA LYS A 44 3.91 2.00 25.71
C LYS A 44 5.07 1.22 25.13
N VAL A 45 6.28 1.57 25.55
CA VAL A 45 7.53 0.91 25.14
C VAL A 45 7.47 -0.60 25.41
N GLU A 46 6.86 -1.04 26.51
CA GLU A 46 6.69 -2.47 26.84
C GLU A 46 5.96 -3.25 25.74
N VAL A 47 4.97 -2.65 25.08
CA VAL A 47 4.22 -3.30 23.99
C VAL A 47 5.08 -3.42 22.75
N ILE A 48 5.86 -2.39 22.44
CA ILE A 48 6.80 -2.41 21.31
C ILE A 48 7.88 -3.47 21.53
N GLN A 49 8.40 -3.59 22.76
CA GLN A 49 9.39 -4.60 23.13
C GLN A 49 8.82 -6.02 23.03
N ALA A 50 7.60 -6.24 23.51
CA ALA A 50 6.94 -7.54 23.39
C ALA A 50 6.72 -7.95 21.93
N LEU A 51 6.30 -7.02 21.08
CA LEU A 51 6.15 -7.26 19.65
C LEU A 51 7.50 -7.55 18.97
N ALA A 52 8.55 -6.83 19.37
CA ALA A 52 9.90 -7.04 18.88
C ALA A 52 10.45 -8.43 19.27
N GLU A 53 10.20 -8.86 20.51
CA GLU A 53 10.62 -10.16 21.03
C GLU A 53 10.01 -11.32 20.24
N VAL A 54 8.70 -11.28 19.95
CA VAL A 54 8.01 -12.36 19.24
C VAL A 54 8.24 -12.38 17.73
N THR A 55 8.68 -11.26 17.15
CA THR A 55 9.00 -11.14 15.73
C THR A 55 10.51 -11.19 15.44
N ASN A 56 11.34 -11.30 16.49
CA ASN A 56 12.79 -11.28 16.41
C ASN A 56 13.35 -10.04 15.70
N LEU A 57 12.72 -8.89 15.94
CA LEU A 57 13.16 -7.57 15.49
C LEU A 57 13.70 -6.74 16.66
N THR A 58 14.38 -5.64 16.35
CA THR A 58 14.69 -4.66 17.40
C THR A 58 13.45 -3.82 17.72
N PRO A 59 13.31 -3.27 18.94
CA PRO A 59 12.21 -2.37 19.26
C PRO A 59 12.13 -1.14 18.33
N GLY A 60 13.27 -0.68 17.79
CA GLY A 60 13.32 0.40 16.82
C GLY A 60 12.71 -0.01 15.48
N ASP A 61 13.09 -1.17 14.95
CA ASP A 61 12.56 -1.68 13.69
C ASP A 61 11.07 -1.99 13.80
N THR A 62 10.65 -2.61 14.91
CA THR A 62 9.23 -2.83 15.20
C THR A 62 8.43 -1.52 15.22
N LEU A 63 8.94 -0.48 15.88
CA LEU A 63 8.28 0.82 15.90
C LEU A 63 8.18 1.43 14.50
N ASN A 64 9.23 1.33 13.68
CA ASN A 64 9.23 1.83 12.31
C ASN A 64 8.16 1.15 11.45
N VAL A 65 8.05 -0.19 11.52
CA VAL A 65 7.03 -0.95 10.79
C VAL A 65 5.63 -0.58 11.27
N LEU A 66 5.40 -0.46 12.58
CA LEU A 66 4.10 -0.07 13.13
C LEU A 66 3.69 1.33 12.68
N LEU A 67 4.61 2.30 12.70
CA LEU A 67 4.37 3.66 12.22
C LEU A 67 4.15 3.70 10.70
N ALA A 68 4.77 2.81 9.93
CA ALA A 68 4.52 2.66 8.50
C ALA A 68 3.12 2.10 8.24
N LEU A 69 2.70 1.07 8.96
CA LEU A 69 1.37 0.45 8.85
C LEU A 69 0.25 1.41 9.28
N GLU A 70 0.47 2.21 10.32
CA GLU A 70 -0.45 3.28 10.73
C GLU A 70 -0.60 4.35 9.64
N ARG A 71 0.50 4.72 8.99
CA ARG A 71 0.48 5.64 7.84
C ARG A 71 -0.15 5.04 6.60
N GLN A 72 -0.06 3.72 6.41
CA GLN A 72 -0.73 3.03 5.30
C GLN A 72 -2.25 3.01 5.47
N ASP A 73 -2.79 3.10 6.69
CA ASP A 73 -4.23 3.33 6.90
C ASP A 73 -4.68 4.75 6.49
N ASP A 74 -3.77 5.72 6.51
CA ASP A 74 -3.98 7.06 5.94
C ASP A 74 -3.81 7.11 4.41
N ILE A 75 -3.22 6.07 3.81
CA ILE A 75 -2.99 5.95 2.36
C ILE A 75 -3.92 4.88 1.80
N LYS A 76 -5.17 5.28 1.56
CA LYS A 76 -6.04 4.53 0.64
C LYS A 76 -5.31 4.38 -0.71
N TYR A 77 -5.25 3.13 -1.17
CA TYR A 77 -4.76 2.66 -2.48
C TYR A 77 -3.23 2.52 -2.60
N THR A 78 -2.67 1.48 -1.98
CA THR A 78 -1.43 0.86 -2.47
C THR A 78 -1.75 -0.60 -2.74
N ILE A 79 -1.94 -0.94 -4.01
CA ILE A 79 -2.00 -2.34 -4.46
C ILE A 79 -0.61 -2.94 -4.20
N SER A 80 -0.53 -4.19 -3.73
CA SER A 80 0.79 -4.81 -3.54
C SER A 80 1.52 -4.91 -4.88
N LEU A 81 2.87 -4.85 -4.88
CA LEU A 81 3.64 -4.87 -6.13
C LEU A 81 3.30 -6.07 -7.02
N ASP A 82 3.07 -7.25 -6.42
CA ASP A 82 2.68 -8.46 -7.15
C ASP A 82 1.28 -8.35 -7.76
N GLU A 83 0.32 -7.76 -7.05
CA GLU A 83 -1.02 -7.50 -7.60
C GLU A 83 -0.96 -6.44 -8.71
N LEU A 84 -0.12 -5.41 -8.56
CA LEU A 84 0.02 -4.37 -9.57
C LEU A 84 0.66 -4.93 -10.84
N LEU A 85 1.68 -5.78 -10.70
CA LEU A 85 2.29 -6.51 -11.80
C LEU A 85 1.27 -7.42 -12.50
N LYS A 86 0.43 -8.11 -11.71
CA LYS A 86 -0.63 -8.97 -12.25
C LYS A 86 -1.62 -8.15 -13.10
N TYR A 87 -2.11 -7.02 -12.59
CA TYR A 87 -3.03 -6.16 -13.35
C TYR A 87 -2.37 -5.61 -14.62
N ALA A 88 -1.12 -5.15 -14.52
CA ALA A 88 -0.39 -4.66 -15.69
C ALA A 88 -0.21 -5.74 -16.77
N LEU A 89 0.02 -7.00 -16.38
CA LEU A 89 0.10 -8.14 -17.29
C LEU A 89 -1.27 -8.47 -17.91
N GLU A 90 -2.35 -8.41 -17.15
CA GLU A 90 -3.72 -8.56 -17.68
C GLU A 90 -4.03 -7.48 -18.72
N ASP A 91 -3.67 -6.23 -18.45
CA ASP A 91 -3.83 -5.10 -19.38
C ASP A 91 -2.93 -5.22 -20.61
N LEU A 92 -1.70 -5.71 -20.45
CA LEU A 92 -0.82 -6.03 -21.57
C LEU A 92 -1.46 -7.06 -22.51
N MET A 93 -2.14 -8.08 -21.96
CA MET A 93 -2.84 -9.09 -22.77
C MET A 93 -4.09 -8.52 -23.45
N ALA A 94 -4.80 -7.61 -22.79
CA ALA A 94 -6.04 -7.03 -23.31
C ALA A 94 -5.80 -5.95 -24.39
N TYR A 95 -4.85 -5.05 -24.15
CA TYR A 95 -4.66 -3.83 -24.94
C TYR A 95 -3.36 -3.82 -25.75
N GLY A 96 -2.43 -4.73 -25.44
CA GLY A 96 -1.15 -4.86 -26.13
C GLY A 96 -0.04 -3.93 -25.59
N PRO A 97 1.22 -4.16 -25.99
CA PRO A 97 2.40 -3.55 -25.37
C PRO A 97 2.55 -2.05 -25.56
N GLN A 98 1.81 -1.45 -26.50
CA GLN A 98 1.87 -0.02 -26.81
C GLN A 98 0.79 0.80 -26.10
N PHE A 99 -0.09 0.14 -25.32
CA PHE A 99 -1.10 0.82 -24.53
C PHE A 99 -0.44 1.77 -23.54
N LYS A 100 -0.96 3.00 -23.44
CA LYS A 100 -0.31 4.05 -22.65
C LYS A 100 -1.01 4.26 -21.31
N VAL A 101 -0.20 4.42 -20.27
CA VAL A 101 -0.62 4.60 -18.88
C VAL A 101 0.19 5.71 -18.20
N TYR A 102 -0.40 6.34 -17.20
CA TYR A 102 0.25 7.26 -16.28
C TYR A 102 0.63 6.51 -15.00
N PRO A 103 1.92 6.27 -14.73
CA PRO A 103 2.35 5.64 -13.49
C PRO A 103 2.16 6.60 -12.32
N ILE A 104 1.50 6.13 -11.27
CA ILE A 104 1.37 6.86 -10.01
C ILE A 104 2.55 6.47 -9.13
N PHE A 105 3.38 7.46 -8.83
CA PHE A 105 4.52 7.28 -7.96
C PHE A 105 4.20 7.71 -6.53
N ASN A 106 4.66 6.90 -5.59
CA ASN A 106 4.75 7.26 -4.19
C ASN A 106 6.22 7.23 -3.73
N GLU A 107 6.47 7.85 -2.58
CA GLU A 107 7.81 7.97 -2.02
C GLU A 107 7.81 7.47 -0.57
N TYR A 108 8.71 6.54 -0.30
CA TYR A 108 9.10 6.20 1.05
C TYR A 108 10.08 7.26 1.55
N LYS A 109 9.54 8.35 2.12
CA LYS A 109 10.30 9.53 2.60
C LYS A 109 11.44 9.19 3.55
N GLU A 110 11.33 8.10 4.31
CA GLU A 110 12.35 7.68 5.28
C GLU A 110 13.54 6.96 4.61
N LEU A 111 13.33 6.35 3.45
CA LEU A 111 14.35 5.63 2.68
C LEU A 111 14.81 6.41 1.44
N GLY A 112 14.16 7.54 1.13
CA GLY A 112 14.42 8.33 -0.07
C GLY A 112 14.16 7.58 -1.37
N PHE A 113 13.33 6.53 -1.33
CA PHE A 113 13.02 5.66 -2.46
C PHE A 113 11.66 5.98 -3.04
N LYS A 114 11.60 6.16 -4.36
CA LYS A 114 10.39 6.41 -5.13
C LYS A 114 9.98 5.12 -5.85
N TYR A 115 8.73 4.72 -5.71
CA TYR A 115 8.19 3.49 -6.28
C TYR A 115 6.88 3.76 -7.00
N ILE A 116 6.48 2.84 -7.88
CA ILE A 116 5.18 2.90 -8.53
C ILE A 116 4.18 2.19 -7.63
N SER A 117 3.16 2.91 -7.19
CA SER A 117 2.13 2.37 -6.30
C SER A 117 0.84 2.04 -7.02
N ASP A 118 0.63 2.63 -8.20
CA ASP A 118 -0.56 2.42 -9.03
C ASP A 118 -0.30 2.95 -10.47
N TYR A 119 -1.26 2.83 -11.38
CA TYR A 119 -1.24 3.47 -12.69
C TYR A 119 -2.66 3.75 -13.21
N ILE A 120 -2.79 4.78 -14.07
CA ILE A 120 -4.06 5.19 -14.67
C ILE A 120 -3.97 5.07 -16.19
N TYR A 121 -5.05 4.68 -16.85
CA TYR A 121 -5.07 4.62 -18.31
C TYR A 121 -5.05 6.03 -18.92
N THR A 122 -4.33 6.19 -20.04
CA THR A 122 -4.28 7.50 -20.74
C THR A 122 -5.50 7.76 -21.60
N GLU A 123 -6.29 6.73 -21.91
CA GLU A 123 -7.52 6.91 -22.65
C GLU A 123 -8.51 7.66 -21.76
N TYR A 124 -8.80 8.91 -22.12
CA TYR A 124 -9.86 9.68 -21.51
C TYR A 124 -11.15 8.86 -21.55
N TYR A 125 -11.64 8.46 -20.38
CA TYR A 125 -12.97 7.89 -20.27
C TYR A 125 -13.95 8.99 -20.67
N SER A 126 -14.49 8.91 -21.89
CA SER A 126 -15.59 9.77 -22.30
C SER A 126 -16.84 9.29 -21.60
N THR A 127 -17.57 10.18 -20.94
CA THR A 127 -18.88 9.82 -20.41
C THR A 127 -19.82 9.48 -21.56
N ASP A 128 -20.34 8.26 -21.59
CA ASP A 128 -21.42 7.87 -22.48
C ASP A 128 -22.73 8.53 -21.97
N PRO A 129 -23.59 9.08 -22.85
CA PRO A 129 -24.93 9.53 -22.48
C PRO A 129 -25.82 8.47 -21.80
N PHE A 130 -25.46 7.19 -21.84
CA PHE A 130 -26.13 6.09 -21.14
C PHE A 130 -25.47 5.70 -19.81
N ASP A 131 -24.30 6.24 -19.47
CA ASP A 131 -23.64 6.00 -18.18
C ASP A 131 -24.53 6.47 -17.02
N SER A 132 -24.61 5.65 -15.98
CA SER A 132 -25.27 5.98 -14.72
C SER A 132 -24.61 7.20 -14.05
N PRO A 133 -25.34 7.91 -13.16
CA PRO A 133 -24.76 9.01 -12.39
C PRO A 133 -23.51 8.60 -11.58
N GLN A 134 -23.45 7.34 -11.11
CA GLN A 134 -22.31 6.79 -10.39
C GLN A 134 -21.09 6.64 -11.33
N GLU A 135 -21.27 5.99 -12.47
CA GLU A 135 -20.20 5.79 -13.48
C GLU A 135 -19.64 7.14 -13.95
N ARG A 136 -20.50 8.13 -14.22
CA ARG A 136 -20.06 9.50 -14.56
C ARG A 136 -19.23 10.16 -13.47
N SER A 137 -19.60 9.96 -12.20
CA SER A 137 -18.85 10.52 -11.08
C SER A 137 -17.48 9.86 -10.93
N GLU A 138 -17.36 8.57 -11.21
CA GLU A 138 -16.09 7.83 -11.18
C GLU A 138 -15.19 8.25 -12.33
N ILE A 139 -15.74 8.33 -13.55
CA ILE A 139 -15.06 8.86 -14.74
C ILE A 139 -14.54 10.29 -14.50
N SER A 140 -15.34 11.16 -13.89
CA SER A 140 -14.93 12.53 -13.57
C SER A 140 -13.75 12.57 -12.60
N LYS A 141 -13.73 11.70 -11.58
CA LYS A 141 -12.62 11.61 -10.61
C LYS A 141 -11.35 11.10 -11.26
N LEU A 142 -11.45 10.06 -12.09
CA LEU A 142 -10.32 9.52 -12.86
C LEU A 142 -9.71 10.59 -13.77
N ASN A 143 -10.56 11.34 -14.50
CA ASN A 143 -10.09 12.44 -15.35
C ASN A 143 -9.42 13.56 -14.54
N GLU A 144 -9.87 13.86 -13.32
CA GLU A 144 -9.18 14.81 -12.44
C GLU A 144 -7.79 14.31 -12.02
N GLU A 145 -7.66 13.02 -11.70
CA GLU A 145 -6.37 12.41 -11.34
C GLU A 145 -5.39 12.38 -12.51
N ILE A 146 -5.85 12.06 -13.72
CA ILE A 146 -5.07 12.15 -14.96
C ILE A 146 -4.55 13.58 -15.17
N ASN A 147 -5.46 14.57 -15.11
CA ASN A 147 -5.08 15.98 -15.26
C ASN A 147 -4.07 16.43 -14.19
N LYS A 148 -4.17 15.90 -12.96
CA LYS A 148 -3.23 16.18 -11.87
C LYS A 148 -1.86 15.54 -12.14
N ALA A 149 -1.82 14.31 -12.64
CA ALA A 149 -0.59 13.62 -13.01
C ALA A 149 0.14 14.37 -14.14
N GLU A 150 -0.58 14.76 -15.19
CA GLU A 150 -0.05 15.56 -16.30
C GLU A 150 0.53 16.90 -15.83
N LYS A 151 -0.20 17.64 -14.99
CA LYS A 151 0.27 18.91 -14.40
C LYS A 151 1.48 18.73 -13.49
N SER A 152 1.64 17.56 -12.90
CA SER A 152 2.79 17.22 -12.05
C SER A 152 4.01 16.77 -12.86
N GLY A 153 3.92 16.79 -14.20
CA GLY A 153 5.02 16.41 -15.10
C GLY A 153 5.23 14.89 -15.21
N VAL A 154 4.28 14.08 -14.74
CA VAL A 154 4.32 12.63 -14.93
C VAL A 154 4.07 12.34 -16.41
N GLN A 155 5.03 11.71 -17.07
CA GLN A 155 4.90 11.32 -18.47
C GLN A 155 4.17 9.99 -18.59
N ALA A 156 3.30 9.87 -19.59
CA ALA A 156 2.73 8.59 -19.95
C ALA A 156 3.83 7.65 -20.47
N ILE A 157 3.79 6.39 -20.01
CA ILE A 157 4.64 5.31 -20.48
C ILE A 157 3.78 4.22 -21.10
N THR A 158 4.39 3.32 -21.85
CA THR A 158 3.71 2.11 -22.33
C THR A 158 3.51 1.12 -21.19
N ILE A 159 2.47 0.29 -21.28
CA ILE A 159 2.22 -0.79 -20.31
C ILE A 159 3.40 -1.76 -20.22
N LYS A 160 4.14 -1.94 -21.32
CA LYS A 160 5.40 -2.69 -21.32
C LYS A 160 6.47 -2.01 -20.47
N GLU A 161 6.70 -0.71 -20.65
CA GLU A 161 7.65 0.06 -19.82
C GLU A 161 7.24 0.08 -18.35
N LEU A 162 5.94 0.11 -18.05
CA LEU A 162 5.42 -0.03 -16.69
C LEU A 162 5.84 -1.38 -16.08
N ILE A 163 5.58 -2.48 -16.79
CA ILE A 163 5.93 -3.83 -16.31
C ILE A 163 7.43 -3.96 -16.10
N ASP A 164 8.25 -3.50 -17.05
CA ASP A 164 9.71 -3.54 -16.96
C ASP A 164 10.21 -2.80 -15.68
N GLU A 165 9.61 -1.66 -15.32
CA GLU A 165 9.96 -0.92 -14.10
C GLU A 165 9.43 -1.57 -12.82
N LEU A 166 8.22 -2.17 -12.84
CA LEU A 166 7.67 -2.91 -11.70
C LEU A 166 8.50 -4.16 -11.39
N GLU A 167 8.96 -4.89 -12.41
CA GLU A 167 9.84 -6.05 -12.23
C GLU A 167 11.20 -5.64 -11.66
N LYS A 168 11.75 -4.51 -12.10
CA LYS A 168 12.97 -3.94 -11.54
C LYS A 168 12.80 -3.59 -10.05
N GLN A 169 11.71 -2.91 -9.68
CA GLN A 169 11.39 -2.62 -8.28
C GLN A 169 11.24 -3.88 -7.44
N ARG A 170 10.65 -4.95 -8.00
CA ARG A 170 10.50 -6.23 -7.30
C ARG A 170 11.87 -6.86 -6.99
N ASN A 171 12.79 -6.80 -7.94
CA ASN A 171 14.13 -7.36 -7.75
C ASN A 171 14.95 -6.54 -6.75
N GLU A 172 14.87 -5.21 -6.80
CA GLU A 172 15.55 -4.31 -5.86
C GLU A 172 15.06 -4.45 -4.40
N LEU A 173 13.83 -4.93 -4.20
CA LEU A 173 13.27 -5.21 -2.87
C LEU A 173 13.57 -6.63 -2.36
N ALA A 174 14.09 -7.52 -3.21
CA ALA A 174 14.41 -8.90 -2.87
C ALA A 174 15.88 -9.11 -2.45
N ASP A 175 16.74 -8.10 -2.67
CA ASP A 175 18.16 -8.05 -2.30
C ASP A 175 18.39 -7.32 -0.95
#